data_AF-A0A0A2K961-F1
#
_entry.id   AF-A0A0A2K961-F1
#
_cell.length_a   1.000
_cell.length_b   1.000
_cell.length_c   1.000
_cell.angle_alpha   90.00
_cell.angle_beta   90.00
_cell.angle_gamma   90.00
#
_symmetry.space_group_name_H-M   'P 1'
#
loop_
_entity.id
_entity.type
_entity.pdbx_description
1 polymer ?
#
loop_
_entity_poly.entity_id
_entity_poly.type
_entity_poly.pdbx_seq_one_letter_code
_entity_poly.pdbx_strand_id
1 'polypeptide(L)'
;MDVMAILDLRVQNTKVARDLEEENQNANHLLLREPEWRQSSVNPQCLINDIGPPCGSMSPQHNDTLKSSQEQNAQLTHEMKKQLKDSQEQNAQLRHQMKEQGKIILDLRKKHEKAMGRFEQHTANITCELEEQAKKISDLECQKGKLVYVLEEQAKRISDLEGQNRKPVLNLEGQANRISDLEFQNDMLVRDLEDHINIASALEKRGTKIKEVFGAFASTMLSELEYQEELINNMSLDDGKFLLPSHNTLVHLVEIIEQWTADDEDSDMLFDLEDETQFEYLYTELLSRFNEQSCKVKIQGMKLDRQKIMIDEQTSTIFELEAQKRKLAGDLEEQNENVAWLLECSGENSRECTSCWD
;
A
#
# COMPACT_ATOMS: atom_id res chain seq x y z
N MET A 1 25.97 11.82 4.07
CA MET A 1 27.28 12.48 4.26
C MET A 1 28.25 11.77 3.32
N ASP A 2 28.83 12.50 2.37
CA ASP A 2 29.58 11.93 1.25
C ASP A 2 30.95 11.40 1.71
N VAL A 3 31.21 10.10 1.48
CA VAL A 3 32.44 9.40 1.89
C VAL A 3 33.66 9.99 1.18
N MET A 4 33.48 10.55 -0.01
CA MET A 4 34.56 11.19 -0.77
C MET A 4 35.04 12.47 -0.09
N ALA A 5 34.14 13.23 0.52
CA ALA A 5 34.49 14.47 1.23
C ALA A 5 35.33 14.20 2.50
N ILE A 6 35.11 13.06 3.17
CA ILE A 6 35.89 12.66 4.37
C ILE A 6 37.31 12.21 3.97
N LEU A 7 37.45 11.54 2.82
CA LEU A 7 38.76 11.10 2.33
C LEU A 7 39.62 12.30 1.86
N ASP A 8 39.04 13.27 1.16
CA ASP A 8 39.76 14.47 0.73
C ASP A 8 40.25 15.33 1.92
N LEU A 9 39.46 15.43 3.00
CA LEU A 9 39.87 16.10 4.23
C LEU A 9 41.04 15.39 4.93
N ARG A 10 41.11 14.06 4.87
CA ARG A 10 42.21 13.28 5.46
C ARG A 10 43.52 13.43 4.67
N VAL A 11 43.42 13.53 3.35
CA VAL A 11 44.58 13.75 2.47
C VAL A 11 45.14 15.16 2.64
N GLN A 12 44.29 16.18 2.82
CA GLN A 12 44.77 17.55 3.06
C GLN A 12 45.48 17.71 4.41
N ASN A 13 44.96 17.11 5.50
CA ASN A 13 45.60 17.19 6.82
C ASN A 13 46.97 16.51 6.89
N THR A 14 47.18 15.41 6.15
CA THR A 14 48.47 14.70 6.13
C THR A 14 49.53 15.40 5.27
N LYS A 15 49.13 16.33 4.40
CA LYS A 15 50.05 17.17 3.64
C LYS A 15 50.56 18.35 4.48
N VAL A 16 49.65 19.04 5.17
CA VAL A 16 50.00 20.16 6.06
C VAL A 16 50.92 19.73 7.20
N ALA A 17 50.72 18.53 7.76
CA ALA A 17 51.59 18.00 8.81
C ALA A 17 53.03 17.74 8.33
N ARG A 18 53.22 17.30 7.08
CA ARG A 18 54.56 17.06 6.50
C ARG A 18 55.28 18.36 6.18
N ASP A 19 54.57 19.34 5.63
CA ASP A 19 55.15 20.65 5.28
C ASP A 19 55.65 21.39 6.54
N LEU A 20 54.95 21.23 7.69
CA LEU A 20 55.36 21.83 8.97
C LEU A 20 56.59 21.15 9.59
N GLU A 21 56.76 19.85 9.38
CA GLU A 21 57.91 19.10 9.90
C GLU A 21 59.18 19.38 9.08
N GLU A 22 59.04 19.64 7.77
CA GLU A 22 60.14 20.05 6.89
C GLU A 22 60.61 21.49 7.18
N GLU A 23 59.70 22.41 7.56
CA GLU A 23 60.05 23.77 7.98
C GLU A 23 60.81 23.79 9.33
N ASN A 24 60.46 22.89 10.26
CA ASN A 24 61.10 22.79 11.58
C ASN A 24 62.53 22.20 11.51
N GLN A 25 62.82 21.34 10.50
CA GLN A 25 64.16 20.83 10.28
C GLN A 25 65.13 21.90 9.71
N ASN A 26 64.62 22.86 8.93
CA ASN A 26 65.43 23.96 8.40
C ASN A 26 65.75 25.04 9.45
N ALA A 27 64.94 25.20 10.50
CA ALA A 27 65.19 26.18 11.56
C ALA A 27 66.40 25.83 12.46
N ASN A 28 66.74 24.54 12.57
CA ASN A 28 67.83 24.06 13.43
C ASN A 28 69.24 24.23 12.83
N HIS A 29 69.36 24.71 11.58
CA HIS A 29 70.67 24.92 10.91
C HIS A 29 71.28 26.32 11.13
N LEU A 30 70.61 27.23 11.84
CA LEU A 30 71.14 28.55 12.20
C LEU A 30 71.90 28.53 13.54
N LEU A 31 72.87 27.62 13.68
CA LEU A 31 73.84 27.68 14.76
C LEU A 31 74.82 28.84 14.52
N LEU A 32 74.83 29.80 15.45
CA LEU A 32 75.77 30.91 15.49
C LEU A 32 77.21 30.41 15.35
N ARG A 33 77.88 30.85 14.27
CA ARG A 33 79.31 30.73 14.09
C ARG A 33 80.02 31.59 15.15
N GLU A 34 80.65 30.97 16.13
CA GLU A 34 81.43 31.67 17.15
C GLU A 34 82.59 32.48 16.52
N PRO A 35 82.94 33.65 17.07
CA PRO A 35 84.08 34.43 16.58
C PRO A 35 85.40 33.75 16.99
N GLU A 36 86.24 33.41 16.02
CA GLU A 36 87.62 32.95 16.27
C GLU A 36 88.45 34.10 16.86
N TRP A 37 88.69 34.06 18.17
CA TRP A 37 89.66 34.95 18.83
C TRP A 37 91.08 34.53 18.44
N ARG A 38 91.67 35.20 17.45
CA ARG A 38 93.12 35.10 17.23
C ARG A 38 93.84 35.76 18.39
N GLN A 39 94.45 34.95 19.26
CA GLN A 39 95.42 35.40 20.26
C GLN A 39 96.56 36.12 19.56
N SER A 40 96.60 37.45 19.67
CA SER A 40 97.74 38.26 19.32
C SER A 40 98.79 38.08 20.41
N SER A 41 99.70 37.13 20.21
CA SER A 41 100.90 36.92 21.03
C SER A 41 101.92 38.02 20.74
N VAL A 42 101.64 39.24 21.20
CA VAL A 42 102.65 40.29 21.29
C VAL A 42 103.52 39.96 22.51
N ASN A 43 104.63 39.29 22.24
CA ASN A 43 105.71 39.00 23.18
C ASN A 43 106.44 40.30 23.55
N PRO A 44 106.37 40.82 24.79
CA PRO A 44 107.13 42.00 25.21
C PRO A 44 108.51 41.57 25.71
N GLN A 45 109.34 41.02 24.83
CA GLN A 45 110.74 40.69 25.13
C GLN A 45 111.63 40.97 23.92
N CYS A 46 111.83 42.23 23.56
CA CYS A 46 112.87 42.65 22.62
C CYS A 46 113.16 44.15 22.82
N LEU A 47 114.11 44.51 23.70
CA LEU A 47 114.90 45.76 23.63
C LEU A 47 115.89 45.91 24.79
N ILE A 48 116.79 44.94 25.01
CA ILE A 48 118.09 45.21 25.64
C ILE A 48 119.10 44.27 24.98
N ASN A 49 119.85 44.76 23.99
CA ASN A 49 121.12 44.19 23.57
C ASN A 49 122.05 45.33 23.12
N ASP A 50 123.34 45.08 23.31
CA ASP A 50 124.54 45.78 22.81
C ASP A 50 125.16 46.86 23.70
N ILE A 51 125.95 46.39 24.68
CA ILE A 51 127.19 47.06 25.09
C ILE A 51 128.36 46.14 24.67
N GLY A 52 128.94 46.42 23.51
CA GLY A 52 130.26 45.90 23.11
C GLY A 52 131.37 46.88 23.53
N PRO A 53 132.58 46.40 23.91
CA PRO A 53 133.73 47.23 24.25
C PRO A 53 134.55 47.63 23.00
N PRO A 54 135.39 48.67 23.08
CA PRO A 54 136.83 48.39 22.86
C PRO A 54 137.82 49.23 23.68
N CYS A 55 139.03 48.65 23.79
CA CYS A 55 140.36 49.20 24.11
C CYS A 55 140.55 50.68 23.74
N GLY A 56 141.39 51.51 24.37
CA GLY A 56 142.62 51.30 25.12
C GLY A 56 143.60 52.42 24.73
N SER A 57 144.40 52.89 25.71
CA SER A 57 145.65 53.67 25.60
C SER A 57 145.64 55.17 25.19
N MET A 58 145.75 56.02 26.23
CA MET A 58 146.82 57.01 26.51
C MET A 58 147.04 58.22 25.58
N SER A 59 146.74 59.43 26.10
CA SER A 59 147.78 60.46 26.37
C SER A 59 147.24 61.63 27.23
N PRO A 60 148.07 62.26 28.07
CA PRO A 60 147.64 63.19 29.10
C PRO A 60 147.73 64.64 28.59
N GLN A 61 146.66 65.43 28.72
CA GLN A 61 146.80 66.88 28.72
C GLN A 61 145.68 67.56 29.50
N HIS A 62 146.13 68.33 30.48
CA HIS A 62 145.40 68.99 31.53
C HIS A 62 144.53 70.16 31.04
N ASN A 63 143.38 70.30 31.72
CA ASN A 63 142.81 71.55 32.23
C ASN A 63 141.86 72.45 31.41
N ASP A 64 141.46 72.13 30.18
CA ASP A 64 140.33 72.83 29.52
C ASP A 64 139.14 71.93 29.14
N THR A 65 139.26 70.61 29.34
CA THR A 65 138.21 69.59 29.12
C THR A 65 137.09 69.62 30.17
N LEU A 66 137.30 70.30 31.30
CA LEU A 66 136.34 70.36 32.40
C LEU A 66 135.08 71.17 32.04
N LYS A 67 135.22 72.26 31.27
CA LYS A 67 134.08 73.11 30.87
C LYS A 67 133.17 72.42 29.85
N SER A 68 133.73 71.74 28.85
CA SER A 68 132.94 71.02 27.83
C SER A 68 132.22 69.80 28.42
N SER A 69 132.87 69.05 29.31
CA SER A 69 132.23 67.97 30.05
C SER A 69 131.12 68.48 30.99
N GLN A 70 131.30 69.66 31.59
CA GLN A 70 130.31 70.29 32.44
C GLN A 70 129.09 70.81 31.66
N GLU A 71 129.28 71.36 30.46
CA GLU A 71 128.18 71.73 29.54
C GLU A 71 127.45 70.52 28.99
N GLN A 72 128.16 69.46 28.60
CA GLN A 72 127.56 68.19 28.16
C GLN A 72 126.74 67.55 29.29
N ASN A 73 127.25 67.55 30.52
CA ASN A 73 126.51 67.07 31.70
C ASN A 73 125.28 67.93 32.01
N ALA A 74 125.37 69.26 31.83
CA ALA A 74 124.23 70.16 32.00
C ALA A 74 123.15 69.90 30.93
N GLN A 75 123.55 69.69 29.67
CA GLN A 75 122.64 69.37 28.57
C GLN A 75 122.00 67.99 28.73
N LEU A 76 122.77 66.97 29.12
CA LEU A 76 122.26 65.64 29.43
C LEU A 76 121.28 65.69 30.61
N THR A 77 121.61 66.44 31.66
CA THR A 77 120.71 66.62 32.82
C THR A 77 119.40 67.32 32.40
N HIS A 78 119.47 68.31 31.53
CA HIS A 78 118.30 68.98 30.99
C HIS A 78 117.44 68.03 30.13
N GLU A 79 118.06 67.24 29.26
CA GLU A 79 117.36 66.28 28.40
C GLU A 79 116.73 65.14 29.22
N MET A 80 117.45 64.59 30.21
CA MET A 80 116.90 63.60 31.13
C MET A 80 115.72 64.17 31.94
N LYS A 81 115.79 65.43 32.40
CA LYS A 81 114.67 66.10 33.08
C LYS A 81 113.47 66.29 32.15
N LYS A 82 113.71 66.64 30.88
CA LYS A 82 112.66 66.79 29.88
C LYS A 82 111.99 65.44 29.59
N GLN A 83 112.76 64.39 29.33
CA GLN A 83 112.25 63.04 29.12
C GLN A 83 111.46 62.52 30.33
N LEU A 84 111.95 62.79 31.55
CA LEU A 84 111.23 62.44 32.77
C LEU A 84 109.88 63.17 32.85
N LYS A 85 109.85 64.46 32.52
CA LYS A 85 108.62 65.26 32.52
C LYS A 85 107.62 64.78 31.45
N ASP A 86 108.10 64.47 30.26
CA ASP A 86 107.27 63.93 29.17
C ASP A 86 106.71 62.55 29.54
N SER A 87 107.53 61.69 30.17
CA SER A 87 107.09 60.38 30.67
C SER A 87 106.06 60.51 31.80
N GLN A 88 106.24 61.47 32.72
CA GLN A 88 105.27 61.77 33.78
C GLN A 88 103.93 62.23 33.19
N GLU A 89 103.95 63.11 32.20
CA GLU A 89 102.76 63.59 31.50
C GLU A 89 102.05 62.46 30.75
N GLN A 90 102.80 61.63 30.00
CA GLN A 90 102.24 60.43 29.34
C GLN A 90 101.59 59.47 30.36
N ASN A 91 102.22 59.25 31.52
CA ASN A 91 101.66 58.40 32.56
C ASN A 91 100.38 59.01 33.17
N ALA A 92 100.35 60.33 33.37
CA ALA A 92 99.16 61.04 33.82
C ALA A 92 98.00 60.91 32.81
N GLN A 93 98.29 61.08 31.51
CA GLN A 93 97.32 60.90 30.43
C GLN A 93 96.81 59.46 30.36
N LEU A 94 97.70 58.46 30.48
CA LEU A 94 97.33 57.05 30.49
C LEU A 94 96.40 56.73 31.69
N ARG A 95 96.74 57.23 32.89
CA ARG A 95 95.88 57.06 34.08
C ARG A 95 94.51 57.69 33.88
N HIS A 96 94.44 58.86 33.25
CA HIS A 96 93.18 59.49 32.90
C HIS A 96 92.37 58.64 31.92
N GLN A 97 93.00 58.15 30.84
CA GLN A 97 92.34 57.26 29.86
C GLN A 97 91.85 55.96 30.49
N MET A 98 92.66 55.32 31.35
CA MET A 98 92.25 54.12 32.10
C MET A 98 91.04 54.39 33.01
N LYS A 99 90.99 55.57 33.64
CA LYS A 99 89.85 55.97 34.48
C LYS A 99 88.58 56.15 33.65
N GLU A 100 88.67 56.78 32.48
CA GLU A 100 87.53 56.93 31.57
C GLU A 100 87.08 55.58 30.98
N GLN A 101 88.00 54.72 30.58
CA GLN A 101 87.68 53.35 30.16
C GLN A 101 86.98 52.55 31.28
N GLY A 102 87.45 52.69 32.53
CA GLY A 102 86.82 52.08 33.68
C GLY A 102 85.37 52.51 33.88
N LYS A 103 85.06 53.80 33.67
CA LYS A 103 83.67 54.31 33.69
C LYS A 103 82.82 53.71 32.57
N ILE A 104 83.34 53.66 31.34
CA ILE A 104 82.65 53.08 30.18
C ILE A 104 82.31 51.60 30.43
N ILE A 105 83.26 50.82 30.94
CA ILE A 105 83.06 49.40 31.28
C ILE A 105 81.98 49.25 32.36
N LEU A 106 82.00 50.10 33.39
CA LEU A 106 80.99 50.07 34.45
C LEU A 106 79.59 50.38 33.91
N ASP A 107 79.46 51.36 33.03
CA ASP A 107 78.18 51.72 32.41
C ASP A 107 77.68 50.64 31.45
N LEU A 108 78.57 50.02 30.66
CA LEU A 108 78.23 48.87 29.82
C LEU A 108 77.75 47.68 30.66
N ARG A 109 78.42 47.38 31.78
CA ARG A 109 77.98 46.33 32.72
C ARG A 109 76.56 46.60 33.23
N LYS A 110 76.28 47.82 33.69
CA LYS A 110 74.94 48.21 34.16
C LYS A 110 73.88 48.10 33.06
N LYS A 111 74.21 48.47 31.82
CA LYS A 111 73.30 48.32 30.67
C LYS A 111 73.03 46.85 30.34
N HIS A 112 74.08 46.01 30.37
CA HIS A 112 73.95 44.58 30.15
C HIS A 112 73.08 43.90 31.21
N GLU A 113 73.31 44.19 32.49
CA GLU A 113 72.51 43.67 33.60
C GLU A 113 71.03 44.05 33.46
N LYS A 114 70.73 45.31 33.09
CA LYS A 114 69.36 45.77 32.79
C LYS A 114 68.75 45.10 31.56
N ALA A 115 69.55 44.72 30.57
CA ALA A 115 69.07 44.01 29.39
C ALA A 115 68.76 42.55 29.73
N MET A 116 69.67 41.88 30.46
CA MET A 116 69.47 40.53 30.97
C MET A 116 68.22 40.41 31.83
N GLY A 117 68.01 41.31 32.80
CA GLY A 117 66.80 41.29 33.63
C GLY A 117 65.50 41.46 32.83
N ARG A 118 65.53 42.24 31.73
CA ARG A 118 64.38 42.36 30.81
C ARG A 118 64.15 41.09 30.00
N PHE A 119 65.20 40.43 29.53
CA PHE A 119 65.08 39.16 28.82
C PHE A 119 64.57 38.05 29.74
N GLU A 120 65.06 37.97 30.98
CA GLU A 120 64.59 37.02 31.98
C GLU A 120 63.10 37.25 32.28
N GLN A 121 62.68 38.50 32.52
CA GLN A 121 61.27 38.83 32.73
C GLN A 121 60.40 38.47 31.52
N HIS A 122 60.85 38.79 30.31
CA HIS A 122 60.13 38.45 29.09
C HIS A 122 59.99 36.93 28.91
N THR A 123 61.05 36.17 29.21
CA THR A 123 61.04 34.71 29.16
C THR A 123 60.07 34.13 30.17
N ALA A 124 60.04 34.67 31.40
CA ALA A 124 59.09 34.26 32.43
C ALA A 124 57.64 34.53 32.00
N ASN A 125 57.36 35.70 31.43
CA ASN A 125 56.02 36.05 30.93
C ASN A 125 55.56 35.09 29.82
N ILE A 126 56.41 34.81 28.82
CA ILE A 126 56.10 33.85 27.76
C ILE A 126 55.84 32.46 28.33
N THR A 127 56.63 32.03 29.31
CA THR A 127 56.46 30.71 29.95
C THR A 127 55.10 30.63 30.64
N CYS A 128 54.71 31.66 31.39
CA CYS A 128 53.38 31.72 32.01
C CYS A 128 52.25 31.71 30.97
N GLU A 129 52.37 32.50 29.89
CA GLU A 129 51.37 32.51 28.81
C GLU A 129 51.21 31.14 28.14
N LEU A 130 52.33 30.43 27.92
CA LEU A 130 52.31 29.08 27.36
C LEU A 130 51.63 28.07 28.31
N GLU A 131 51.88 28.16 29.62
CA GLU A 131 51.22 27.30 30.61
C GLU A 131 49.71 27.56 30.67
N GLU A 132 49.27 28.82 30.59
CA GLU A 132 47.85 29.17 30.53
C GLU A 132 47.19 28.65 29.25
N GLN A 133 47.86 28.77 28.11
CA GLN A 133 47.37 28.22 26.85
C GLN A 133 47.29 26.69 26.90
N ALA A 134 48.28 26.01 27.48
CA ALA A 134 48.27 24.56 27.63
C ALA A 134 47.08 24.09 28.49
N LYS A 135 46.78 24.79 29.60
CA LYS A 135 45.59 24.52 30.41
C LYS A 135 44.29 24.71 29.62
N LYS A 136 44.18 25.81 28.87
CA LYS A 136 43.01 26.08 28.02
C LYS A 136 42.80 25.01 26.95
N ILE A 137 43.87 24.51 26.33
CA ILE A 137 43.81 23.41 25.37
C ILE A 137 43.30 22.14 26.05
N SER A 138 43.87 21.78 27.21
CA SER A 138 43.43 20.61 27.98
C SER A 138 41.95 20.68 28.36
N ASP A 139 41.45 21.85 28.76
CA ASP A 139 40.04 22.05 29.09
C ASP A 139 39.13 21.88 27.86
N LEU A 140 39.54 22.42 26.71
CA LEU A 140 38.82 22.27 25.44
C LEU A 140 38.80 20.81 24.95
N GLU A 141 39.90 20.08 25.11
CA GLU A 141 39.95 18.65 24.79
C GLU A 141 39.01 17.83 25.68
N CYS A 142 38.95 18.14 26.98
CA CYS A 142 38.00 17.54 27.90
C CYS A 142 36.54 17.83 27.50
N GLN A 143 36.24 19.08 27.14
CA GLN A 143 34.90 19.45 26.65
C GLN A 143 34.54 18.74 25.33
N LYS A 144 35.49 18.65 24.39
CA LYS A 144 35.34 17.92 23.14
C LYS A 144 35.03 16.44 23.41
N GLY A 145 35.74 15.81 24.34
CA GLY A 145 35.48 14.42 24.74
C GLY A 145 34.06 14.21 25.28
N LYS A 146 33.58 15.11 26.16
CA LYS A 146 32.20 15.07 26.67
C LYS A 146 31.16 15.23 25.54
N LEU A 147 31.41 16.13 24.59
CA LEU A 147 30.51 16.35 23.46
C LEU A 147 30.44 15.12 22.54
N VAL A 148 31.58 14.48 22.25
CA VAL A 148 31.63 13.24 21.47
C VAL A 148 30.82 12.14 22.14
N TYR A 149 30.99 11.95 23.45
CA TYR A 149 30.21 10.96 24.20
C TYR A 149 28.70 11.22 24.13
N VAL A 150 28.27 12.48 24.27
CA VAL A 150 26.84 12.84 24.14
C VAL A 150 26.32 12.55 22.73
N LEU A 151 27.11 12.83 21.69
CA LEU A 151 26.73 12.54 20.31
C LEU A 151 26.61 11.04 20.04
N GLU A 152 27.51 10.22 20.58
CA GLU A 152 27.43 8.75 20.48
C GLU A 152 26.17 8.20 21.15
N GLU A 153 25.85 8.68 22.35
CA GLU A 153 24.62 8.30 23.05
C GLU A 153 23.35 8.75 22.29
N GLN A 154 23.37 9.94 21.69
CA GLN A 154 22.25 10.39 20.84
C GLN A 154 22.11 9.55 19.58
N ALA A 155 23.21 9.20 18.91
CA ALA A 155 23.18 8.34 17.73
C ALA A 155 22.60 6.96 18.06
N LYS A 156 22.96 6.39 19.21
CA LYS A 156 22.39 5.13 19.71
C LYS A 156 20.88 5.24 19.96
N ARG A 157 20.43 6.31 20.63
CA ARG A 157 18.99 6.55 20.86
C ARG A 157 18.19 6.71 19.57
N ILE A 158 18.74 7.39 18.57
CA ILE A 158 18.12 7.51 17.25
C ILE A 158 17.97 6.13 16.59
N SER A 159 19.04 5.33 16.58
CA SER A 159 19.01 3.98 16.04
C SER A 159 17.99 3.08 16.77
N ASP A 160 17.88 3.19 18.09
CA ASP A 160 16.89 2.44 18.87
C ASP A 160 15.45 2.85 18.51
N LEU A 161 15.20 4.16 18.37
CA LEU A 161 13.89 4.70 17.96
C LEU A 161 13.52 4.28 16.53
N GLU A 162 14.46 4.30 15.59
CA GLU A 162 14.26 3.80 14.23
C GLU A 162 13.89 2.30 14.24
N GLY A 163 14.58 1.51 15.05
CA GLY A 163 14.27 0.09 15.25
C GLY A 163 12.88 -0.14 15.84
N GLN A 164 12.48 0.68 16.82
CA GLN A 164 11.14 0.62 17.41
C GLN A 164 10.05 1.01 16.41
N ASN A 165 10.26 2.05 15.59
CA ASN A 165 9.30 2.50 14.58
C ASN A 165 9.11 1.50 13.43
N ARG A 166 10.08 0.62 13.17
CA ARG A 166 9.95 -0.41 12.13
C ARG A 166 8.84 -1.43 12.41
N LYS A 167 8.65 -1.83 13.67
CA LYS A 167 7.64 -2.83 14.07
C LYS A 167 6.18 -2.39 13.79
N PRO A 168 5.72 -1.20 14.23
CA PRO A 168 4.36 -0.76 13.93
C PRO A 168 4.15 -0.54 12.44
N VAL A 169 5.16 -0.08 11.68
CA VAL A 169 5.06 0.05 10.21
C VAL A 169 4.77 -1.30 9.56
N LEU A 170 5.52 -2.35 9.91
CA LEU A 170 5.26 -3.70 9.39
C LEU A 170 3.89 -4.24 9.82
N ASN A 171 3.43 -3.92 11.02
CA ASN A 171 2.10 -4.30 11.48
C ASN A 171 0.99 -3.59 10.68
N LEU A 172 1.15 -2.29 10.41
CA LEU A 172 0.21 -1.53 9.58
C LEU A 172 0.15 -2.06 8.15
N GLU A 173 1.29 -2.41 7.55
CA GLU A 173 1.33 -3.05 6.23
C GLU A 173 0.62 -4.41 6.23
N GLY A 174 0.83 -5.23 7.26
CA GLY A 174 0.10 -6.49 7.44
C GLY A 174 -1.41 -6.29 7.63
N GLN A 175 -1.83 -5.25 8.36
CA GLN A 175 -3.24 -4.90 8.52
C GLN A 175 -3.86 -4.41 7.21
N ALA A 176 -3.15 -3.60 6.42
CA ALA A 176 -3.60 -3.14 5.11
C ALA A 176 -3.87 -4.31 4.17
N ASN A 177 -2.95 -5.29 4.10
CA ASN A 177 -3.14 -6.50 3.30
C ASN A 177 -4.37 -7.29 3.75
N ARG A 178 -4.57 -7.45 5.06
CA ARG A 178 -5.76 -8.14 5.59
C ARG A 178 -7.06 -7.40 5.28
N ILE A 179 -7.05 -6.07 5.27
CA ILE A 179 -8.22 -5.27 4.87
C ILE A 179 -8.52 -5.50 3.39
N SER A 180 -7.52 -5.45 2.50
CA SER A 180 -7.72 -5.71 1.08
C SER A 180 -8.24 -7.13 0.80
N ASP A 181 -7.77 -8.14 1.52
CA ASP A 181 -8.30 -9.51 1.41
C ASP A 181 -9.77 -9.59 1.82
N LEU A 182 -10.15 -8.89 2.90
CA LEU A 182 -11.54 -8.84 3.38
C LEU A 182 -12.46 -8.06 2.43
N GLU A 183 -11.98 -6.96 1.85
CA GLU A 183 -12.70 -6.20 0.82
C GLU A 183 -12.99 -7.08 -0.40
N PHE A 184 -11.98 -7.82 -0.88
CA PHE A 184 -12.15 -8.75 -1.99
C PHE A 184 -13.17 -9.85 -1.68
N GLN A 185 -13.13 -10.44 -0.47
CA GLN A 185 -14.11 -11.44 -0.04
C GLN A 185 -15.53 -10.86 0.02
N ASN A 186 -15.67 -9.63 0.54
CA ASN A 186 -16.97 -8.96 0.62
C ASN A 186 -17.54 -8.70 -0.78
N ASP A 187 -16.71 -8.26 -1.74
CA ASP A 187 -17.12 -8.07 -3.13
C ASP A 187 -17.59 -9.38 -3.79
N MET A 188 -16.96 -10.53 -3.46
CA MET A 188 -17.44 -11.83 -3.93
C MET A 188 -18.81 -12.16 -3.35
N LEU A 189 -18.99 -12.00 -2.04
CA LEU A 189 -20.26 -12.28 -1.37
C LEU A 189 -21.39 -11.38 -1.86
N VAL A 190 -21.10 -10.11 -2.16
CA VAL A 190 -22.10 -9.20 -2.75
C VAL A 190 -22.55 -9.69 -4.12
N ARG A 191 -21.62 -10.12 -4.99
CA ARG A 191 -21.96 -10.70 -6.30
C ARG A 191 -22.80 -11.98 -6.15
N ASP A 192 -22.40 -12.88 -5.25
CA ASP A 192 -23.16 -14.11 -5.00
C ASP A 192 -24.60 -13.80 -4.52
N LEU A 193 -24.77 -12.79 -3.66
CA LEU A 193 -26.08 -12.34 -3.21
C LEU A 193 -26.91 -11.72 -4.34
N GLU A 194 -26.31 -10.92 -5.22
CA GLU A 194 -26.99 -10.36 -6.40
C GLU A 194 -27.46 -11.49 -7.34
N ASP A 195 -26.63 -12.49 -7.59
CA ASP A 195 -26.99 -13.67 -8.38
C ASP A 195 -28.15 -14.45 -7.74
N HIS A 196 -28.11 -14.66 -6.42
CA HIS A 196 -29.20 -15.32 -5.69
C HIS A 196 -30.51 -14.50 -5.75
N ILE A 197 -30.45 -13.18 -5.67
CA ILE A 197 -31.62 -12.29 -5.83
C ILE A 197 -32.20 -12.42 -7.24
N ASN A 198 -31.34 -12.44 -8.26
CA ASN A 198 -31.76 -12.61 -9.65
C ASN A 198 -32.45 -13.97 -9.86
N ILE A 199 -31.88 -15.05 -9.32
CA ILE A 199 -32.48 -16.40 -9.34
C ILE A 199 -33.83 -16.40 -8.62
N ALA A 200 -33.92 -15.82 -7.42
CA ALA A 200 -35.17 -15.76 -6.66
C ALA A 200 -36.26 -14.98 -7.43
N SER A 201 -35.91 -13.85 -8.06
CA SER A 201 -36.84 -13.08 -8.89
C SER A 201 -37.31 -13.86 -10.12
N ALA A 202 -36.42 -14.61 -10.77
CA ALA A 202 -36.77 -15.48 -11.88
C ALA A 202 -37.74 -16.60 -11.44
N LEU A 203 -37.48 -17.23 -10.29
CA LEU A 203 -38.36 -18.24 -9.70
C LEU A 203 -39.73 -17.67 -9.30
N GLU A 204 -39.79 -16.46 -8.76
CA GLU A 204 -41.05 -15.78 -8.43
C GLU A 204 -41.90 -15.51 -9.69
N LYS A 205 -41.26 -15.03 -10.77
CA LYS A 205 -41.93 -14.85 -12.07
C LYS A 205 -42.43 -16.19 -12.62
N ARG A 206 -41.61 -17.24 -12.55
CA ARG A 206 -42.00 -18.61 -12.95
C ARG A 206 -43.21 -19.10 -12.15
N GLY A 207 -43.18 -18.96 -10.83
CA GLY A 207 -44.30 -19.34 -9.95
C GLY A 207 -45.60 -18.59 -10.27
N THR A 208 -45.51 -17.30 -10.60
CA THR A 208 -46.66 -16.49 -11.04
C THR A 208 -47.23 -17.02 -12.37
N LYS A 209 -46.38 -17.26 -13.37
CA LYS A 209 -46.80 -17.81 -14.69
C LYS A 209 -47.44 -19.20 -14.55
N ILE A 210 -46.87 -20.07 -13.73
CA ILE A 210 -47.43 -21.38 -13.40
C ILE A 210 -48.82 -21.24 -12.77
N LYS A 211 -48.98 -20.36 -11.78
CA LYS A 211 -50.27 -20.13 -11.11
C LYS A 211 -51.34 -19.62 -12.08
N GLU A 212 -50.99 -18.74 -13.02
CA GLU A 212 -51.89 -18.27 -14.07
C GLU A 212 -52.33 -19.40 -14.99
N VAL A 213 -51.40 -20.23 -15.46
CA VAL A 213 -51.67 -21.38 -16.33
C VAL A 213 -52.58 -22.40 -15.66
N PHE A 214 -52.27 -22.79 -14.42
CA PHE A 214 -53.12 -23.69 -13.63
C PHE A 214 -54.50 -23.08 -13.36
N GLY A 215 -54.58 -21.77 -13.10
CA GLY A 215 -55.84 -21.06 -12.91
C GLY A 215 -56.72 -21.09 -14.18
N ALA A 216 -56.14 -20.82 -15.35
CA ALA A 216 -56.83 -20.87 -16.64
C ALA A 216 -57.29 -22.30 -16.97
N PHE A 217 -56.43 -23.28 -16.72
CA PHE A 217 -56.72 -24.69 -16.92
C PHE A 217 -57.86 -25.19 -16.01
N ALA A 218 -57.78 -24.90 -14.70
CA ALA A 218 -58.82 -25.26 -13.74
C ALA A 218 -60.16 -24.62 -14.09
N SER A 219 -60.17 -23.34 -14.50
CA SER A 219 -61.38 -22.65 -14.95
C SER A 219 -61.99 -23.33 -16.17
N THR A 220 -61.16 -23.74 -17.14
CA THR A 220 -61.60 -24.46 -18.35
C THR A 220 -62.22 -25.81 -18.00
N MET A 221 -61.57 -26.60 -17.13
CA MET A 221 -62.12 -27.88 -16.67
C MET A 221 -63.44 -27.71 -15.94
N LEU A 222 -63.55 -26.70 -15.07
CA LEU A 222 -64.76 -26.44 -14.29
C LEU A 222 -65.93 -26.09 -15.21
N SER A 223 -65.70 -25.22 -16.20
CA SER A 223 -66.71 -24.88 -17.21
C SER A 223 -67.15 -26.08 -18.05
N GLU A 224 -66.23 -26.98 -18.41
CA GLU A 224 -66.57 -28.22 -19.13
C GLU A 224 -67.41 -29.17 -18.24
N LEU A 225 -67.08 -29.28 -16.96
CA LEU A 225 -67.86 -30.06 -15.99
C LEU A 225 -69.26 -29.48 -15.80
N GLU A 226 -69.39 -28.16 -15.61
CA GLU A 226 -70.69 -27.47 -15.51
C GLU A 226 -71.53 -27.69 -16.79
N TYR A 227 -70.91 -27.58 -17.96
CA TYR A 227 -71.57 -27.85 -19.24
C TYR A 227 -72.07 -29.30 -19.35
N GLN A 228 -71.27 -30.27 -18.90
CA GLN A 228 -71.67 -31.67 -18.91
C GLN A 228 -72.79 -31.96 -17.91
N GLU A 229 -72.78 -31.35 -16.73
CA GLU A 229 -73.88 -31.45 -15.76
C GLU A 229 -75.18 -30.91 -16.37
N GLU A 230 -75.13 -29.76 -17.05
CA GLU A 230 -76.28 -29.19 -17.76
C GLU A 230 -76.80 -30.13 -18.87
N LEU A 231 -75.90 -30.75 -19.64
CA LEU A 231 -76.26 -31.76 -20.63
C LEU A 231 -76.96 -32.98 -20.01
N ILE A 232 -76.44 -33.50 -18.89
CA ILE A 232 -77.01 -34.64 -18.17
C ILE A 232 -78.42 -34.31 -17.65
N ASN A 233 -78.58 -33.13 -17.04
CA ASN A 233 -79.87 -32.69 -16.50
C ASN A 233 -80.97 -32.56 -17.59
N ASN A 234 -80.58 -32.39 -18.85
CA ASN A 234 -81.49 -32.30 -19.98
C ASN A 234 -81.79 -33.64 -20.68
N MET A 235 -81.15 -34.76 -20.28
CA MET A 235 -81.35 -36.09 -20.87
C MET A 235 -82.40 -36.94 -20.13
N SER A 236 -83.07 -37.82 -20.87
CA SER A 236 -83.99 -38.84 -20.36
C SER A 236 -83.21 -40.01 -19.72
N LEU A 237 -83.73 -40.58 -18.63
CA LEU A 237 -83.08 -41.62 -17.80
C LEU A 237 -82.68 -42.91 -18.56
N ASP A 238 -83.11 -43.11 -19.81
CA ASP A 238 -82.87 -44.34 -20.59
C ASP A 238 -81.63 -44.29 -21.52
N ASP A 239 -80.99 -43.12 -21.69
CA ASP A 239 -79.90 -42.89 -22.67
C ASP A 239 -78.46 -42.89 -22.08
N GLY A 240 -78.26 -43.52 -20.92
CA GLY A 240 -77.01 -43.46 -20.13
C GLY A 240 -75.71 -43.98 -20.76
N LYS A 241 -75.70 -44.43 -22.03
CA LYS A 241 -74.49 -44.96 -22.70
C LYS A 241 -73.57 -43.91 -23.33
N PHE A 242 -73.98 -42.64 -23.38
CA PHE A 242 -73.22 -41.58 -24.06
C PHE A 242 -72.19 -40.84 -23.19
N LEU A 243 -72.05 -41.18 -21.90
CA LEU A 243 -71.16 -40.47 -20.96
C LEU A 243 -69.72 -41.03 -20.87
N LEU A 244 -69.38 -42.08 -21.61
CA LEU A 244 -68.03 -42.68 -21.60
C LEU A 244 -66.91 -41.78 -22.19
N PRO A 245 -67.16 -40.94 -23.22
CA PRO A 245 -66.11 -40.09 -23.81
C PRO A 245 -65.58 -38.98 -22.87
N SER A 246 -66.39 -38.52 -21.90
CA SER A 246 -65.98 -37.43 -21.01
C SER A 246 -65.06 -37.90 -19.88
N HIS A 247 -65.26 -39.11 -19.36
CA HIS A 247 -64.39 -39.68 -18.33
C HIS A 247 -62.97 -39.90 -18.84
N ASN A 248 -62.79 -40.40 -20.06
CA ASN A 248 -61.45 -40.55 -20.66
C ASN A 248 -60.75 -39.21 -20.89
N THR A 249 -61.51 -38.14 -21.16
CA THR A 249 -60.93 -36.79 -21.32
C THR A 249 -60.44 -36.25 -19.98
N LEU A 250 -61.21 -36.44 -18.90
CA LEU A 250 -60.80 -36.07 -17.54
C LEU A 250 -59.63 -36.92 -17.03
N VAL A 251 -59.65 -38.23 -17.27
CA VAL A 251 -58.55 -39.14 -16.89
C VAL A 251 -57.26 -38.75 -17.62
N HIS A 252 -57.32 -38.48 -18.92
CA HIS A 252 -56.14 -38.08 -19.70
C HIS A 252 -55.61 -36.70 -19.27
N LEU A 253 -56.49 -35.80 -18.81
CA LEU A 253 -56.08 -34.51 -18.24
C LEU A 253 -55.42 -34.67 -16.87
N VAL A 254 -55.95 -35.56 -16.01
CA VAL A 254 -55.35 -35.89 -14.71
C VAL A 254 -54.01 -36.60 -14.89
N GLU A 255 -53.88 -37.55 -15.83
CA GLU A 255 -52.61 -38.20 -16.15
C GLU A 255 -51.55 -37.19 -16.62
N ILE A 256 -51.91 -36.21 -17.45
CA ILE A 256 -50.98 -35.16 -17.88
C ILE A 256 -50.49 -34.34 -16.68
N ILE A 257 -51.37 -34.00 -15.74
CA ILE A 257 -51.01 -33.24 -14.53
C ILE A 257 -50.14 -34.07 -13.58
N GLU A 258 -50.48 -35.35 -13.36
CA GLU A 258 -49.66 -36.27 -12.56
C GLU A 258 -48.27 -36.44 -13.19
N GLN A 259 -48.19 -36.61 -14.51
CA GLN A 259 -46.93 -36.75 -15.22
C GLN A 259 -46.08 -35.47 -15.19
N TRP A 260 -46.71 -34.29 -15.04
CA TRP A 260 -46.01 -33.01 -14.85
C TRP A 260 -45.54 -32.77 -13.41
N THR A 261 -46.07 -33.52 -12.43
CA THR A 261 -45.80 -33.32 -11.00
C THR A 261 -45.02 -34.47 -10.34
N ALA A 262 -44.85 -35.60 -11.02
CA ALA A 262 -44.32 -36.83 -10.44
C ALA A 262 -42.78 -37.01 -10.53
N ASP A 263 -42.04 -36.20 -11.29
CA ASP A 263 -40.58 -36.35 -11.42
C ASP A 263 -39.85 -35.16 -10.79
N ASP A 264 -39.50 -35.26 -9.50
CA ASP A 264 -38.77 -34.18 -8.80
C ASP A 264 -37.78 -34.70 -7.74
N GLU A 265 -36.99 -35.74 -8.08
CA GLU A 265 -35.77 -36.05 -7.32
C GLU A 265 -34.47 -35.92 -8.13
N ASP A 266 -34.49 -36.00 -9.48
CA ASP A 266 -33.27 -35.92 -10.32
C ASP A 266 -33.37 -34.91 -11.49
N SER A 267 -34.37 -34.02 -11.52
CA SER A 267 -34.62 -33.13 -12.66
C SER A 267 -33.88 -31.79 -12.55
N ASP A 268 -32.54 -31.83 -12.69
CA ASP A 268 -31.76 -30.63 -13.09
C ASP A 268 -32.08 -30.20 -14.55
N MET A 269 -32.95 -30.96 -15.23
CA MET A 269 -33.53 -30.68 -16.55
C MET A 269 -34.97 -30.14 -16.46
N LEU A 270 -35.44 -29.69 -15.27
CA LEU A 270 -36.81 -29.20 -15.06
C LEU A 270 -37.02 -27.81 -15.69
N PHE A 271 -37.06 -27.84 -17.02
CA PHE A 271 -37.30 -26.77 -17.97
C PHE A 271 -36.30 -25.61 -17.86
N ASP A 272 -35.33 -25.58 -18.78
CA ASP A 272 -34.76 -24.31 -19.27
C ASP A 272 -35.91 -23.52 -19.95
N LEU A 273 -36.73 -22.85 -19.14
CA LEU A 273 -37.82 -21.98 -19.58
C LEU A 273 -37.31 -20.67 -20.19
N GLU A 274 -35.99 -20.45 -20.26
CA GLU A 274 -35.43 -19.43 -21.16
C GLU A 274 -35.84 -19.69 -22.61
N ASP A 275 -36.06 -20.95 -22.98
CA ASP A 275 -36.66 -21.31 -24.26
C ASP A 275 -38.20 -21.20 -24.14
N GLU A 276 -38.68 -19.96 -24.03
CA GLU A 276 -40.09 -19.58 -23.98
C GLU A 276 -40.91 -20.24 -25.11
N THR A 277 -40.24 -20.60 -26.21
CA THR A 277 -40.77 -21.31 -27.36
C THR A 277 -41.27 -22.72 -27.05
N GLN A 278 -40.62 -23.47 -26.16
CA GLN A 278 -41.02 -24.86 -25.84
C GLN A 278 -42.28 -24.90 -24.99
N PHE A 279 -42.40 -23.98 -24.03
CA PHE A 279 -43.59 -23.85 -23.22
C PHE A 279 -44.78 -23.35 -24.05
N GLU A 280 -44.56 -22.35 -24.90
CA GLU A 280 -45.58 -21.82 -25.78
C GLU A 280 -46.06 -22.90 -26.77
N TYR A 281 -45.14 -23.69 -27.33
CA TYR A 281 -45.45 -24.84 -28.17
C TYR A 281 -46.35 -25.86 -27.47
N LEU A 282 -45.96 -26.30 -26.26
CA LEU A 282 -46.74 -27.26 -25.46
C LEU A 282 -48.13 -26.72 -25.11
N TYR A 283 -48.23 -25.44 -24.75
CA TYR A 283 -49.51 -24.80 -24.48
C TYR A 283 -50.41 -24.77 -25.72
N THR A 284 -49.86 -24.37 -26.88
CA THR A 284 -50.62 -24.40 -28.14
C THR A 284 -51.06 -25.80 -28.54
N GLU A 285 -50.22 -26.82 -28.34
CA GLU A 285 -50.56 -28.21 -28.65
C GLU A 285 -51.69 -28.71 -27.74
N LEU A 286 -51.63 -28.40 -26.44
CA LEU A 286 -52.67 -28.80 -25.48
C LEU A 286 -54.01 -28.13 -25.81
N LEU A 287 -53.98 -26.82 -26.10
CA LEU A 287 -55.16 -26.04 -26.47
C LEU A 287 -55.77 -26.53 -27.80
N SER A 288 -54.90 -26.89 -28.76
CA SER A 288 -55.30 -27.48 -30.05
C SER A 288 -56.04 -28.80 -29.85
N ARG A 289 -55.49 -29.71 -29.05
CA ARG A 289 -56.13 -30.99 -28.73
C ARG A 289 -57.46 -30.82 -28.01
N PHE A 290 -57.54 -29.89 -27.06
CA PHE A 290 -58.79 -29.60 -26.35
C PHE A 290 -59.86 -29.08 -27.31
N ASN A 291 -59.52 -28.12 -28.18
CA ASN A 291 -60.43 -27.60 -29.19
C ASN A 291 -60.91 -28.68 -30.18
N GLU A 292 -60.02 -29.61 -30.57
CA GLU A 292 -60.37 -30.72 -31.43
C GLU A 292 -61.39 -31.65 -30.75
N GLN A 293 -61.18 -31.98 -29.47
CA GLN A 293 -62.11 -32.82 -28.71
C GLN A 293 -63.45 -32.12 -28.47
N SER A 294 -63.44 -30.83 -28.10
CA SER A 294 -64.65 -30.02 -27.95
C SER A 294 -65.47 -30.00 -29.26
N CYS A 295 -64.82 -29.86 -30.42
CA CYS A 295 -65.49 -29.96 -31.71
C CYS A 295 -66.12 -31.33 -31.94
N LYS A 296 -65.43 -32.42 -31.61
CA LYS A 296 -65.97 -33.79 -31.74
C LYS A 296 -67.20 -33.99 -30.86
N VAL A 297 -67.16 -33.53 -29.62
CA VAL A 297 -68.30 -33.58 -28.68
C VAL A 297 -69.47 -32.77 -29.22
N LYS A 298 -69.22 -31.54 -29.68
CA LYS A 298 -70.26 -30.67 -30.27
C LYS A 298 -70.93 -31.31 -31.49
N ILE A 299 -70.16 -31.93 -32.38
CA ILE A 299 -70.70 -32.65 -33.54
C ILE A 299 -71.55 -33.85 -33.10
N GLN A 300 -71.13 -34.58 -32.06
CA GLN A 300 -71.94 -35.68 -31.51
C GLN A 300 -73.23 -35.17 -30.87
N GLY A 301 -73.19 -34.07 -30.12
CA GLY A 301 -74.39 -33.41 -29.58
C GLY A 301 -75.39 -33.04 -30.67
N MET A 302 -74.93 -32.41 -31.76
CA MET A 302 -75.80 -32.08 -32.90
C MET A 302 -76.40 -33.33 -33.59
N LYS A 303 -75.70 -34.47 -33.59
CA LYS A 303 -76.24 -35.73 -34.12
C LYS A 303 -77.33 -36.28 -33.20
N LEU A 304 -77.11 -36.23 -31.89
CA LEU A 304 -78.09 -36.67 -30.89
C LEU A 304 -79.35 -35.79 -30.93
N ASP A 305 -79.21 -34.46 -31.04
CA ASP A 305 -80.36 -33.55 -31.19
C ASP A 305 -81.22 -33.90 -32.41
N ARG A 306 -80.58 -34.21 -33.55
CA ARG A 306 -81.30 -34.65 -34.75
C ARG A 306 -82.02 -35.98 -34.53
N GLN A 307 -81.37 -36.92 -33.87
CA GLN A 307 -81.98 -38.22 -33.54
C GLN A 307 -83.17 -38.04 -32.59
N LYS A 308 -83.05 -37.18 -31.58
CA LYS A 308 -84.13 -36.82 -30.66
C LYS A 308 -85.34 -36.26 -31.42
N ILE A 309 -85.12 -35.29 -32.31
CA ILE A 309 -86.19 -34.72 -33.15
C ILE A 309 -86.90 -35.82 -33.95
N MET A 310 -86.16 -36.75 -34.55
CA MET A 310 -86.74 -37.88 -35.27
C MET A 310 -87.54 -38.83 -34.36
N ILE A 311 -87.07 -39.09 -33.14
CA ILE A 311 -87.77 -39.96 -32.18
C ILE A 311 -89.04 -39.27 -31.68
N ASP A 312 -89.01 -37.97 -31.40
CA ASP A 312 -90.18 -37.19 -31.00
C ASP A 312 -91.24 -37.21 -32.10
N GLU A 313 -90.82 -37.08 -33.36
CA GLU A 313 -91.69 -37.18 -34.54
C GLU A 313 -92.29 -38.60 -34.68
N GLN A 314 -91.46 -39.64 -34.57
CA GLN A 314 -91.94 -41.04 -34.58
C GLN A 314 -92.91 -41.32 -33.43
N THR A 315 -92.60 -40.86 -32.23
CA THR A 315 -93.46 -41.02 -31.04
C THR A 315 -94.80 -40.32 -31.24
N SER A 316 -94.80 -39.11 -31.82
CA SER A 316 -96.01 -38.40 -32.19
C SER A 316 -96.86 -39.18 -33.19
N THR A 317 -96.25 -39.77 -34.23
CA THR A 317 -96.99 -40.61 -35.19
C THR A 317 -97.56 -41.90 -34.57
N ILE A 318 -96.85 -42.53 -33.63
CA ILE A 318 -97.34 -43.71 -32.91
C ILE A 318 -98.56 -43.35 -32.06
N PHE A 319 -98.50 -42.24 -31.32
CA PHE A 319 -99.64 -41.75 -30.54
C PHE A 319 -100.88 -41.51 -31.41
N GLU A 320 -100.69 -40.94 -32.61
CA GLU A 320 -101.77 -40.70 -33.56
C GLU A 320 -102.38 -42.02 -34.10
N LEU A 321 -101.54 -42.98 -34.47
CA LEU A 321 -101.98 -44.32 -34.90
C LEU A 321 -102.71 -45.08 -33.78
N GLU A 322 -102.26 -44.98 -32.54
CA GLU A 322 -102.95 -45.59 -31.39
C GLU A 322 -104.32 -44.96 -31.12
N ALA A 323 -104.44 -43.64 -31.30
CA ALA A 323 -105.72 -42.94 -31.23
C ALA A 323 -106.68 -43.40 -32.33
N GLN A 324 -106.19 -43.54 -33.57
CA GLN A 324 -106.97 -44.07 -34.70
C GLN A 324 -107.41 -45.52 -34.44
N LYS A 325 -106.52 -46.38 -33.92
CA LYS A 325 -106.84 -47.77 -33.55
C LYS A 325 -107.94 -47.83 -32.49
N ARG A 326 -107.86 -47.01 -31.43
CA ARG A 326 -108.90 -46.94 -30.39
C ARG A 326 -110.25 -46.49 -30.96
N LYS A 327 -110.25 -45.52 -31.88
CA LYS A 327 -111.45 -45.08 -32.57
C LYS A 327 -112.09 -46.20 -33.39
N LEU A 328 -111.30 -46.89 -34.22
CA LEU A 328 -111.78 -48.00 -35.06
C LEU A 328 -112.33 -49.17 -34.22
N ALA A 329 -111.67 -49.48 -33.09
CA ALA A 329 -112.13 -50.49 -32.16
C ALA A 329 -113.50 -50.12 -31.55
N GLY A 330 -113.68 -48.85 -31.18
CA GLY A 330 -114.98 -48.33 -30.72
C GLY A 330 -116.06 -48.40 -31.79
N ASP A 331 -115.76 -47.98 -33.03
CA ASP A 331 -116.69 -48.06 -34.16
C ASP A 331 -117.13 -49.51 -34.45
N LEU A 332 -116.20 -50.49 -34.33
CA LEU A 332 -116.48 -51.93 -34.49
C LEU A 332 -117.34 -52.50 -33.34
N GLU A 333 -117.09 -52.06 -32.11
CA GLU A 333 -117.89 -52.44 -30.94
C GLU A 333 -119.33 -51.95 -31.10
N GLU A 334 -119.52 -50.69 -31.52
CA GLU A 334 -120.84 -50.11 -31.83
C GLU A 334 -121.54 -50.86 -32.98
N GLN A 335 -120.82 -51.25 -34.04
CA GLN A 335 -121.40 -52.07 -35.11
C GLN A 335 -121.81 -53.46 -34.61
N ASN A 336 -121.01 -54.10 -33.76
CA ASN A 336 -121.35 -55.39 -33.15
C ASN A 336 -122.59 -55.28 -32.25
N GLU A 337 -122.70 -54.21 -31.45
CA GLU A 337 -123.90 -53.93 -30.65
C GLU A 337 -125.13 -53.72 -31.54
N ASN A 338 -125.01 -52.97 -32.63
CA ASN A 338 -126.10 -52.76 -33.60
C ASN A 338 -126.54 -54.08 -34.28
N VAL A 339 -125.59 -54.94 -34.66
CA VAL A 339 -125.90 -56.27 -35.23
C VAL A 339 -126.56 -57.17 -34.19
N ALA A 340 -126.07 -57.17 -32.95
CA ALA A 340 -126.67 -57.92 -31.85
C ALA A 340 -128.11 -57.45 -31.58
N TRP A 341 -128.35 -56.14 -31.58
CA TRP A 341 -129.68 -55.54 -31.43
C TRP A 341 -130.62 -55.93 -32.58
N LEU A 342 -130.14 -55.88 -33.84
CA LEU A 342 -130.91 -56.34 -35.00
C LEU A 342 -131.24 -57.84 -34.93
N LEU A 343 -130.32 -58.67 -34.44
CA LEU A 343 -130.54 -60.09 -34.24
C LEU A 343 -131.60 -60.34 -33.15
N GLU A 344 -131.57 -59.59 -32.04
CA GLU A 344 -132.57 -59.65 -30.97
C GLU A 344 -133.97 -59.25 -31.48
N CYS A 345 -134.08 -58.17 -32.26
CA CYS A 345 -135.33 -57.76 -32.92
C CYS A 345 -135.84 -58.79 -33.96
N SER A 346 -134.94 -59.52 -34.63
CA SER A 346 -135.34 -60.58 -35.59
C SER A 346 -135.73 -61.90 -34.90
N GLY A 347 -135.27 -62.14 -33.67
CA GLY A 347 -135.67 -63.28 -32.85
C GLY A 347 -137.11 -63.19 -32.32
N GLU A 348 -137.58 -61.99 -32.02
CA GLU A 348 -138.94 -61.76 -31.49
C GLU A 348 -140.03 -61.78 -32.57
N ASN A 349 -139.69 -61.57 -33.85
CA ASN A 349 -140.65 -61.67 -34.97
C ASN A 349 -140.88 -63.10 -35.51
N SER A 350 -140.34 -64.15 -34.87
CA SER A 350 -140.53 -65.55 -35.31
C SER A 350 -141.49 -66.38 -34.44
N ARG A 351 -142.20 -65.76 -33.48
CA ARG A 351 -143.21 -66.47 -32.65
C ARG A 351 -144.68 -66.17 -32.97
N GLU A 352 -144.97 -65.35 -33.98
CA GLU A 352 -146.32 -65.13 -34.48
C GLU A 352 -146.41 -65.32 -36.00
N CYS A 353 -146.20 -66.54 -36.51
CA CYS A 353 -146.72 -66.98 -37.80
C CYS A 353 -146.47 -68.48 -38.03
N THR A 354 -147.28 -69.32 -37.39
CA THR A 354 -147.74 -70.62 -37.93
C THR A 354 -148.90 -71.11 -37.07
N SER A 355 -150.06 -70.49 -37.25
CA SER A 355 -151.37 -71.15 -37.17
C SER A 355 -151.93 -71.14 -38.59
N CYS A 356 -152.58 -72.24 -39.00
CA CYS A 356 -152.85 -72.70 -40.38
C CYS A 356 -151.58 -73.31 -41.00
N TRP A 357 -151.40 -74.63 -41.11
CA TRP A 357 -152.30 -75.67 -41.58
C TRP A 357 -152.16 -76.98 -40.77
N ASP A 358 -153.32 -77.59 -40.48
CA ASP A 358 -153.65 -78.89 -39.86
C ASP A 358 -153.23 -79.23 -38.41
#